data_AF-A0A6P0M9Y4-F1
#
_entry.id   AF-A0A6P0M9Y4-F1
#
_cell.length_a   1.000
_cell.length_b   1.000
_cell.length_c   1.000
_cell.angle_alpha   90.00
_cell.angle_beta   90.00
_cell.angle_gamma   90.00
#
_symmetry.space_group_name_H-M   'P 1'
#
loop_
_entity.id
_entity.type
_entity.pdbx_description
1 polymer ?
#
loop_
_entity_poly.entity_id
_entity_poly.type
_entity_poly.pdbx_seq_one_letter_code
_entity_poly.pdbx_strand_id
1 'polypeptide(L)'
;GAGDSLPQTLTGQVVGLADRLDTLVSIFGLGMLPTGSSDPFALRRAANGIINITWDANLSINLQQLLKNIAADFVAAYPDNNSPIESLQEFFLQRIRTLLQEENKIDYDLVNAVLGEDDTEYQNRALIDVLDVRDRALFLQSIRDNGTLDKIYETVNRSARLAKQGDLDTKQLQPTTVVSPEYFQKSCEQAFYDALVELVPKIKASQEERDYQKLVEALEQITPTVSTFFDGDQSVLVMDPDPNIRSNRLNLLGLLRNHARVLADFGAIVKS
;
A
#
# COMPACT_ATOMS: atom_id res chain seq x y z
N GLY A 1 -11.69 19.18 -20.45
CA GLY A 1 -11.16 18.15 -21.36
C GLY A 1 -9.88 17.55 -20.81
N ALA A 2 -9.41 16.43 -21.37
CA ALA A 2 -8.06 15.94 -21.07
C ALA A 2 -7.07 16.96 -21.65
N GLY A 3 -6.47 17.79 -20.78
CA GLY A 3 -5.72 18.98 -21.15
C GLY A 3 -6.36 20.32 -20.77
N ASP A 4 -7.57 20.35 -20.21
CA ASP A 4 -8.07 21.58 -19.57
C ASP A 4 -7.33 21.82 -18.25
N SER A 5 -7.14 23.10 -17.92
CA SER A 5 -6.62 23.51 -16.63
C SER A 5 -7.47 22.91 -15.50
N LEU A 6 -6.81 22.22 -14.57
CA LEU A 6 -7.45 21.74 -13.35
C LEU A 6 -8.00 22.93 -12.54
N PRO A 7 -9.12 22.77 -11.82
CA PRO A 7 -9.68 23.83 -11.00
C PRO A 7 -8.68 24.31 -9.95
N GLN A 8 -8.40 25.61 -9.96
CA GLN A 8 -7.38 26.22 -9.08
C GLN A 8 -7.95 26.68 -7.74
N THR A 9 -9.27 26.91 -7.65
CA THR A 9 -9.93 27.31 -6.41
C THR A 9 -10.47 26.08 -5.69
N LEU A 10 -10.44 26.10 -4.35
CA LEU A 10 -11.01 25.03 -3.53
C LEU A 10 -12.49 24.77 -3.89
N THR A 11 -13.27 25.84 -4.11
CA THR A 11 -14.66 25.72 -4.54
C THR A 11 -14.78 25.00 -5.88
N GLY A 12 -13.94 25.34 -6.86
CA GLY A 12 -13.93 24.67 -8.16
C GLY A 12 -13.52 23.20 -8.07
N GLN A 13 -12.57 22.88 -7.18
CA GLN A 13 -12.15 21.51 -6.91
C GLN A 13 -13.30 20.71 -6.30
N VAL A 14 -13.91 21.21 -5.22
CA VAL A 14 -15.04 20.54 -4.54
C VAL A 14 -16.22 20.32 -5.49
N VAL A 15 -16.64 21.34 -6.23
CA VAL A 15 -17.73 21.21 -7.21
C VAL A 15 -17.36 20.23 -8.31
N GLY A 16 -16.13 20.29 -8.81
CA GLY A 16 -15.64 19.38 -9.85
C GLY A 16 -15.60 17.92 -9.40
N LEU A 17 -15.27 17.65 -8.14
CA LEU A 17 -15.34 16.31 -7.55
C LEU A 17 -16.78 15.85 -7.38
N ALA A 18 -17.65 16.69 -6.81
CA ALA A 18 -19.05 16.36 -6.54
C ALA A 18 -19.83 15.98 -7.81
N ASP A 19 -19.75 16.80 -8.85
CA ASP A 19 -20.42 16.58 -10.14
C ASP A 19 -20.02 15.24 -10.80
N ARG A 20 -18.72 14.92 -10.75
CA ARG A 20 -18.19 13.66 -11.30
C ARG A 20 -18.58 12.45 -10.46
N LEU A 21 -18.56 12.57 -9.13
CA LEU A 21 -18.98 11.51 -8.22
C LEU A 21 -20.46 11.19 -8.39
N ASP A 22 -21.31 12.22 -8.51
CA ASP A 22 -22.74 12.09 -8.76
C ASP A 22 -23.04 11.37 -10.09
N THR A 23 -22.31 11.75 -11.15
CA THR A 23 -22.37 11.07 -12.45
C THR A 23 -21.96 9.61 -12.33
N LEU A 24 -20.84 9.32 -11.66
CA LEU A 24 -20.33 7.95 -11.51
C LEU A 24 -21.31 7.07 -10.73
N VAL A 25 -21.80 7.51 -9.58
CA VAL A 25 -22.71 6.71 -8.76
C VAL A 25 -24.03 6.44 -9.47
N SER A 26 -24.58 7.43 -10.16
CA SER A 26 -25.82 7.31 -10.92
C SER A 26 -25.69 6.29 -12.05
N ILE A 27 -24.65 6.41 -12.87
CA ILE A 27 -24.46 5.53 -14.04
C ILE A 27 -24.12 4.10 -13.62
N PHE A 28 -23.29 3.92 -12.58
CA PHE A 28 -23.00 2.60 -12.03
C PHE A 28 -24.23 1.96 -11.38
N GLY A 29 -25.00 2.73 -10.61
CA GLY A 29 -26.22 2.25 -9.95
C GLY A 29 -27.34 1.86 -10.92
N LEU A 30 -27.34 2.43 -12.12
CA LEU A 30 -28.21 2.03 -13.23
C LEU A 30 -27.69 0.83 -14.04
N GLY A 31 -26.51 0.28 -13.69
CA GLY A 31 -25.91 -0.85 -14.39
C GLY A 31 -25.36 -0.51 -15.78
N MET A 32 -25.17 0.77 -16.09
CA MET A 32 -24.74 1.27 -17.39
C MET A 32 -23.20 1.35 -17.49
N LEU A 33 -22.53 0.25 -17.17
CA LEU A 33 -21.09 0.16 -17.05
C LEU A 33 -20.37 0.27 -18.41
N PRO A 34 -19.14 0.82 -18.45
CA PRO A 34 -18.35 0.85 -19.67
C PRO A 34 -17.93 -0.59 -20.05
N THR A 35 -18.05 -0.94 -21.33
CA THR A 35 -17.71 -2.28 -21.84
C THR A 35 -16.54 -2.23 -22.81
N GLY A 36 -15.52 -3.08 -22.59
CA GLY A 36 -14.34 -3.15 -23.45
C GLY A 36 -13.67 -1.77 -23.62
N SER A 37 -13.46 -1.33 -24.86
CA SER A 37 -12.90 0.00 -25.17
C SER A 37 -13.94 1.14 -25.12
N SER A 38 -15.23 0.83 -25.07
CA SER A 38 -16.30 1.83 -25.09
C SER A 38 -16.49 2.49 -23.73
N ASP A 39 -16.50 3.83 -23.70
CA ASP A 39 -16.82 4.63 -22.51
C ASP A 39 -17.81 5.75 -22.89
N PRO A 40 -19.09 5.38 -23.16
CA PRO A 40 -20.07 6.29 -23.77
C PRO A 40 -20.44 7.47 -22.86
N PHE A 41 -20.31 7.30 -21.54
CA PHE A 41 -20.59 8.34 -20.53
C PHE A 41 -19.32 9.01 -20.00
N ALA A 42 -18.16 8.74 -20.61
CA ALA A 42 -16.87 9.27 -20.19
C ALA A 42 -16.54 9.02 -18.70
N LEU A 43 -16.91 7.86 -18.16
CA LEU A 43 -16.73 7.48 -16.76
C LEU A 43 -15.25 7.36 -16.38
N ARG A 44 -14.40 6.85 -17.29
CA ARG A 44 -12.96 6.80 -17.07
C ARG A 44 -12.38 8.20 -16.94
N ARG A 45 -12.88 9.12 -17.78
CA ARG A 45 -12.48 10.54 -17.73
C ARG A 45 -12.95 11.22 -16.44
N ALA A 46 -14.16 10.90 -15.98
CA ALA A 46 -14.69 11.41 -14.72
C ALA A 46 -13.85 10.93 -13.51
N ALA A 47 -13.60 9.62 -13.42
CA ALA A 47 -12.78 9.06 -12.34
C ALA A 47 -11.32 9.54 -12.38
N ASN A 48 -10.70 9.60 -13.56
CA ASN A 48 -9.36 10.20 -13.70
C ASN A 48 -9.35 11.67 -13.29
N GLY A 49 -10.40 12.43 -13.62
CA GLY A 49 -10.55 13.82 -13.18
C GLY A 49 -10.59 13.95 -11.66
N ILE A 50 -11.29 13.04 -10.97
CA ILE A 50 -11.34 13.01 -9.50
C ILE A 50 -9.94 12.75 -8.91
N ILE A 51 -9.25 11.74 -9.41
CA ILE A 51 -7.91 11.36 -8.93
C ILE A 51 -6.91 12.50 -9.20
N ASN A 52 -6.89 13.03 -10.42
CA ASN A 52 -5.96 14.10 -10.81
C ASN A 52 -6.22 15.40 -10.05
N ILE A 53 -7.49 15.80 -9.81
CA ILE A 53 -7.80 16.95 -8.94
C ILE A 53 -7.27 16.70 -7.53
N THR A 54 -7.50 15.49 -6.98
CA THR A 54 -7.07 15.12 -5.63
C THR A 54 -5.55 15.19 -5.52
N TRP A 55 -4.83 14.64 -6.48
CA TRP A 55 -3.37 14.64 -6.52
C TRP A 55 -2.79 16.04 -6.73
N ASP A 56 -3.21 16.77 -7.76
CA ASP A 56 -2.68 18.10 -8.10
C ASP A 56 -2.86 19.10 -6.96
N ALA A 57 -4.05 19.11 -6.34
CA ALA A 57 -4.37 20.01 -5.24
C ALA A 57 -4.00 19.45 -3.86
N ASN A 58 -3.36 18.27 -3.78
CA ASN A 58 -3.01 17.58 -2.54
C ASN A 58 -4.17 17.52 -1.52
N LEU A 59 -5.36 17.15 -2.00
CA LEU A 59 -6.56 17.09 -1.18
C LEU A 59 -6.58 15.82 -0.32
N SER A 60 -6.59 15.99 1.00
CA SER A 60 -6.75 14.88 1.94
C SER A 60 -8.19 14.37 1.95
N ILE A 61 -8.51 13.47 1.03
CA ILE A 61 -9.86 12.92 0.83
C ILE A 61 -9.89 11.43 1.12
N ASN A 62 -10.82 11.02 1.99
CA ASN A 62 -11.18 9.61 2.15
C ASN A 62 -12.19 9.21 1.08
N LEU A 63 -11.68 8.82 -0.09
CA LEU A 63 -12.50 8.43 -1.24
C LEU A 63 -13.36 7.20 -0.90
N GLN A 64 -12.85 6.24 -0.14
CA GLN A 64 -13.63 5.08 0.31
C GLN A 64 -14.91 5.50 1.05
N GLN A 65 -14.80 6.44 1.99
CA GLN A 65 -15.94 6.93 2.76
C GLN A 65 -16.90 7.75 1.88
N LEU A 66 -16.37 8.58 0.97
CA LEU A 66 -17.20 9.30 0.01
C LEU A 66 -18.01 8.36 -0.87
N LEU A 67 -17.37 7.32 -1.43
CA LEU A 67 -18.04 6.31 -2.25
C LEU A 67 -19.12 5.58 -1.46
N LYS A 68 -18.86 5.21 -0.19
CA LYS A 68 -19.86 4.60 0.70
C LYS A 68 -21.07 5.50 0.90
N ASN A 69 -20.84 6.79 1.16
CA ASN A 69 -21.91 7.75 1.41
C ASN A 69 -22.78 7.94 0.16
N ILE A 70 -22.17 8.25 -0.99
CA ILE A 70 -22.95 8.50 -2.22
C ILE A 70 -23.68 7.24 -2.71
N ALA A 71 -23.10 6.05 -2.52
CA ALA A 71 -23.77 4.79 -2.85
C ALA A 71 -24.97 4.52 -1.92
N ALA A 72 -24.86 4.86 -0.64
CA ALA A 72 -25.97 4.75 0.31
C ALA A 72 -27.10 5.74 -0.04
N ASP A 73 -26.75 6.99 -0.37
CA ASP A 73 -27.72 8.01 -0.81
C ASP A 73 -28.43 7.58 -2.10
N PHE A 74 -27.70 6.98 -3.05
CA PHE A 74 -28.27 6.41 -4.27
C PHE A 74 -29.29 5.31 -3.96
N VAL A 75 -28.95 4.32 -3.12
CA VAL A 75 -29.87 3.23 -2.76
C VAL A 75 -31.10 3.76 -2.01
N ALA A 76 -30.95 4.80 -1.18
CA ALA A 76 -32.07 5.43 -0.51
C ALA A 76 -33.03 6.12 -1.50
N ALA A 77 -32.50 6.73 -2.57
CA ALA A 77 -33.28 7.35 -3.64
C ALA A 77 -33.87 6.34 -4.63
N TYR A 78 -33.20 5.20 -4.84
CA TYR A 78 -33.57 4.15 -5.79
C TYR A 78 -33.54 2.76 -5.13
N PRO A 79 -34.53 2.40 -4.28
CA PRO A 79 -34.48 1.18 -3.45
C PRO A 79 -34.53 -0.15 -4.22
N ASP A 80 -35.01 -0.12 -5.47
CA ASP A 80 -35.09 -1.32 -6.33
C ASP A 80 -33.73 -1.63 -7.02
N ASN A 81 -32.74 -0.76 -6.87
CA ASN A 81 -31.40 -0.90 -7.46
C ASN A 81 -30.40 -1.48 -6.45
N ASN A 82 -29.44 -2.26 -6.95
CA ASN A 82 -28.31 -2.73 -6.14
C ASN A 82 -27.32 -1.60 -5.86
N SER A 83 -26.60 -1.71 -4.72
CA SER A 83 -25.54 -0.76 -4.38
C SER A 83 -24.37 -0.83 -5.38
N PRO A 84 -23.93 0.29 -5.96
CA PRO A 84 -22.80 0.33 -6.88
C PRO A 84 -21.43 0.36 -6.18
N ILE A 85 -21.37 0.20 -4.85
CA ILE A 85 -20.15 0.47 -4.08
C ILE A 85 -18.95 -0.38 -4.49
N GLU A 86 -19.13 -1.70 -4.64
CA GLU A 86 -18.03 -2.63 -4.97
C GLU A 86 -17.46 -2.31 -6.35
N SER A 87 -18.33 -2.16 -7.35
CA SER A 87 -17.94 -1.84 -8.72
C SER A 87 -17.29 -0.46 -8.84
N LEU A 88 -17.74 0.53 -8.08
CA LEU A 88 -17.08 1.84 -8.01
C LEU A 88 -15.67 1.73 -7.40
N GLN A 89 -15.51 1.01 -6.30
CA GLN A 89 -14.21 0.82 -5.64
C GLN A 89 -13.21 0.13 -6.57
N GLU A 90 -13.61 -0.97 -7.20
CA GLU A 90 -12.80 -1.68 -8.20
C GLU A 90 -12.44 -0.76 -9.38
N PHE A 91 -13.40 0.03 -9.86
CA PHE A 91 -13.17 0.97 -10.95
C PHE A 91 -12.13 2.02 -10.60
N PHE A 92 -12.22 2.63 -9.41
CA PHE A 92 -11.24 3.61 -8.93
C PHE A 92 -9.85 2.99 -8.74
N LEU A 93 -9.74 1.79 -8.18
CA LEU A 93 -8.47 1.08 -8.05
C LEU A 93 -7.81 0.85 -9.41
N GLN A 94 -8.60 0.44 -10.41
CA GLN A 94 -8.10 0.28 -11.78
C GLN A 94 -7.64 1.62 -12.38
N ARG A 95 -8.35 2.72 -12.11
CA ARG A 95 -7.97 4.05 -12.58
C ARG A 95 -6.68 4.53 -11.92
N ILE A 96 -6.55 4.39 -10.61
CA ILE A 96 -5.30 4.72 -9.87
C ILE A 96 -4.13 3.95 -10.47
N ARG A 97 -4.27 2.64 -10.67
CA ARG A 97 -3.24 1.80 -11.32
C ARG A 97 -2.84 2.34 -12.69
N THR A 98 -3.82 2.66 -13.52
CA THR A 98 -3.59 3.17 -14.89
C THR A 98 -2.84 4.50 -14.85
N LEU A 99 -3.28 5.44 -14.01
CA LEU A 99 -2.64 6.76 -13.90
C LEU A 99 -1.20 6.67 -13.39
N LEU A 100 -0.92 5.83 -12.38
CA LEU A 100 0.43 5.62 -11.89
C LEU A 100 1.36 5.04 -12.98
N GLN A 101 0.88 4.10 -13.77
CA GLN A 101 1.68 3.47 -14.84
C GLN A 101 1.84 4.37 -16.06
N GLU A 102 0.76 4.95 -16.57
CA GLU A 102 0.75 5.67 -17.85
C GLU A 102 1.15 7.14 -17.71
N GLU A 103 0.62 7.85 -16.71
CA GLU A 103 0.88 9.29 -16.52
C GLU A 103 2.14 9.52 -15.68
N ASN A 104 2.31 8.79 -14.57
CA ASN A 104 3.48 8.91 -13.70
C ASN A 104 4.66 8.01 -14.10
N LYS A 105 4.50 7.13 -15.09
CA LYS A 105 5.55 6.25 -15.63
C LYS A 105 6.20 5.35 -14.56
N ILE A 106 5.39 4.90 -13.61
CA ILE A 106 5.86 4.01 -12.54
C ILE A 106 5.83 2.57 -13.06
N ASP A 107 6.90 1.83 -12.80
CA ASP A 107 7.00 0.43 -13.19
C ASP A 107 5.84 -0.40 -12.62
N TYR A 108 5.35 -1.36 -13.43
CA TYR A 108 4.13 -2.10 -13.12
C TYR A 108 4.20 -2.86 -11.79
N ASP A 109 5.37 -3.39 -11.44
CA ASP A 109 5.60 -4.17 -10.24
C ASP A 109 5.66 -3.29 -8.99
N LEU A 110 6.17 -2.05 -9.10
CA LEU A 110 6.12 -1.05 -8.04
C LEU A 110 4.68 -0.58 -7.78
N VAL A 111 3.90 -0.38 -8.84
CA VAL A 111 2.47 -0.08 -8.71
C VAL A 111 1.72 -1.23 -8.03
N ASN A 112 2.02 -2.48 -8.39
CA ASN A 112 1.44 -3.65 -7.73
C ASN A 112 1.87 -3.75 -6.26
N ALA A 113 3.11 -3.39 -5.93
CA ALA A 113 3.62 -3.42 -4.56
C ALA A 113 2.92 -2.41 -3.63
N VAL A 114 2.39 -1.30 -4.13
CA VAL A 114 1.69 -0.28 -3.31
C VAL A 114 0.17 -0.40 -3.32
N LEU A 115 -0.42 -0.94 -4.39
CA LEU A 115 -1.87 -1.12 -4.54
C LEU A 115 -2.38 -2.50 -4.13
N GLY A 116 -1.54 -3.54 -4.26
CA GLY A 116 -1.95 -4.92 -4.12
C GLY A 116 -2.75 -5.41 -5.34
N GLU A 117 -2.45 -6.61 -5.84
CA GLU A 117 -3.29 -7.27 -6.83
C GLU A 117 -4.48 -7.95 -6.14
N ASP A 118 -4.20 -8.79 -5.14
CA ASP A 118 -5.18 -9.52 -4.32
C ASP A 118 -5.05 -9.18 -2.82
N ASP A 119 -4.63 -7.95 -2.52
CA ASP A 119 -4.42 -7.48 -1.16
C ASP A 119 -5.46 -6.42 -0.78
N THR A 120 -6.55 -6.87 -0.16
CA THR A 120 -7.65 -6.00 0.29
C THR A 120 -7.20 -4.95 1.29
N GLU A 121 -6.10 -5.14 2.03
CA GLU A 121 -5.55 -4.13 2.92
C GLU A 121 -5.01 -2.94 2.13
N TYR A 122 -4.18 -3.19 1.11
CA TYR A 122 -3.65 -2.12 0.26
C TYR A 122 -4.71 -1.47 -0.62
N GLN A 123 -5.64 -2.26 -1.16
CA GLN A 123 -6.76 -1.73 -1.94
C GLN A 123 -7.60 -0.76 -1.09
N ASN A 124 -7.92 -1.14 0.15
CA ASN A 124 -8.64 -0.24 1.05
C ASN A 124 -7.80 0.98 1.42
N ARG A 125 -6.50 0.81 1.73
CA ARG A 125 -5.60 1.91 2.05
C ARG A 125 -5.53 2.94 0.93
N ALA A 126 -5.41 2.48 -0.32
CA ALA A 126 -5.34 3.36 -1.49
C ALA A 126 -6.61 4.18 -1.71
N LEU A 127 -7.77 3.65 -1.36
CA LEU A 127 -9.04 4.40 -1.42
C LEU A 127 -9.29 5.27 -0.19
N ILE A 128 -8.76 4.91 0.98
CA ILE A 128 -8.82 5.76 2.17
C ILE A 128 -7.92 6.99 2.03
N ASP A 129 -6.77 6.83 1.38
CA ASP A 129 -5.80 7.90 1.20
C ASP A 129 -5.17 7.81 -0.20
N VAL A 130 -5.84 8.47 -1.14
CA VAL A 130 -5.44 8.49 -2.56
C VAL A 130 -4.12 9.23 -2.76
N LEU A 131 -3.74 10.12 -1.84
CA LEU A 131 -2.42 10.79 -1.87
C LEU A 131 -1.31 9.85 -1.39
N ASP A 132 -1.51 9.13 -0.29
CA ASP A 132 -0.52 8.20 0.26
C ASP A 132 -0.12 7.12 -0.76
N VAL A 133 -1.05 6.58 -1.56
CA VAL A 133 -0.68 5.61 -2.60
C VAL A 133 0.17 6.23 -3.71
N ARG A 134 -0.11 7.48 -4.12
CA ARG A 134 0.72 8.20 -5.09
C ARG A 134 2.11 8.47 -4.53
N ASP A 135 2.19 8.98 -3.31
CA ASP A 135 3.44 9.38 -2.66
C ASP A 135 4.35 8.15 -2.47
N ARG A 136 3.78 7.02 -2.02
CA ARG A 136 4.49 5.74 -1.94
C ARG A 136 4.99 5.27 -3.29
N ALA A 137 4.15 5.30 -4.33
CA ALA A 137 4.53 4.85 -5.66
C ALA A 137 5.68 5.68 -6.25
N LEU A 138 5.56 7.02 -6.19
CA LEU A 138 6.59 7.95 -6.69
C LEU A 138 7.91 7.78 -5.92
N PHE A 139 7.83 7.62 -4.60
CA PHE A 139 9.00 7.39 -3.78
C PHE A 139 9.65 6.04 -4.11
N LEU A 140 8.87 4.98 -4.30
CA LEU A 140 9.36 3.66 -4.68
C LEU A 140 10.10 3.68 -6.03
N GLN A 141 9.56 4.41 -7.02
CA GLN A 141 10.23 4.63 -8.30
C GLN A 141 11.54 5.40 -8.11
N SER A 142 11.53 6.48 -7.32
CA SER A 142 12.73 7.28 -7.04
C SER A 142 13.86 6.45 -6.44
N ILE A 143 13.57 5.60 -5.44
CA ILE A 143 14.59 4.75 -4.82
C ILE A 143 15.06 3.59 -5.72
N ARG A 144 14.23 3.16 -6.68
CA ARG A 144 14.66 2.24 -7.74
C ARG A 144 15.65 2.94 -8.66
N ASP A 145 15.29 4.12 -9.17
CA ASP A 145 16.11 4.86 -10.14
C ASP A 145 17.48 5.28 -9.57
N ASN A 146 17.55 5.55 -8.26
CA ASN A 146 18.79 5.95 -7.59
C ASN A 146 19.58 4.78 -6.97
N GLY A 147 19.11 3.53 -7.12
CA GLY A 147 19.78 2.32 -6.62
C GLY A 147 19.68 2.07 -5.11
N THR A 148 18.91 2.88 -4.36
CA THR A 148 18.70 2.66 -2.92
C THR A 148 17.87 1.42 -2.65
N LEU A 149 16.89 1.10 -3.52
CA LEU A 149 16.04 -0.08 -3.38
C LEU A 149 16.87 -1.37 -3.33
N ASP A 150 17.92 -1.48 -4.16
CA ASP A 150 18.76 -2.68 -4.26
C ASP A 150 19.46 -3.03 -2.94
N LYS A 151 19.79 -2.00 -2.13
CA LYS A 151 20.48 -2.19 -0.86
C LYS A 151 19.63 -2.93 0.17
N ILE A 152 18.32 -2.75 0.13
CA ILE A 152 17.38 -3.34 1.09
C ILE A 152 16.58 -4.51 0.51
N TYR A 153 16.45 -4.58 -0.82
CA TYR A 153 15.53 -5.49 -1.51
C TYR A 153 15.72 -6.95 -1.11
N GLU A 154 16.93 -7.50 -1.24
CA GLU A 154 17.18 -8.94 -1.02
C GLU A 154 16.79 -9.38 0.40
N THR A 155 17.20 -8.60 1.39
CA THR A 155 16.99 -8.89 2.81
C THR A 155 15.51 -8.78 3.18
N VAL A 156 14.84 -7.71 2.73
CA VAL A 156 13.42 -7.50 3.02
C VAL A 156 12.55 -8.51 2.26
N ASN A 157 12.85 -8.78 0.98
CA ASN A 157 12.12 -9.76 0.17
C ASN A 157 12.27 -11.18 0.71
N ARG A 158 13.48 -11.60 1.09
CA ARG A 158 13.70 -12.91 1.74
C ARG A 158 12.85 -13.06 3.01
N SER A 159 12.80 -12.00 3.81
CA SER A 159 11.99 -11.95 5.04
C SER A 159 10.50 -12.01 4.73
N ALA A 160 10.02 -11.22 3.75
CA ALA A 160 8.62 -11.23 3.31
C ALA A 160 8.18 -12.60 2.78
N ARG A 161 9.03 -13.28 2.00
CA ARG A 161 8.74 -14.62 1.46
C ARG A 161 8.66 -15.67 2.55
N LEU A 162 9.60 -15.67 3.50
CA LEU A 162 9.59 -16.63 4.61
C LEU A 162 8.46 -16.37 5.60
N ALA A 163 8.11 -15.10 5.84
CA ALA A 163 7.00 -14.72 6.69
C ALA A 163 5.64 -15.26 6.21
N LYS A 164 5.50 -15.66 4.94
CA LYS A 164 4.29 -16.36 4.44
C LYS A 164 4.09 -17.75 5.05
N GLN A 165 5.11 -18.33 5.68
CA GLN A 165 5.02 -19.60 6.40
C GLN A 165 4.57 -19.41 7.86
N GLY A 166 4.49 -18.17 8.33
CA GLY A 166 3.90 -17.80 9.61
C GLY A 166 2.48 -17.24 9.44
N ASP A 167 1.84 -16.95 10.56
CA ASP A 167 0.45 -16.49 10.67
C ASP A 167 0.34 -15.07 11.26
N LEU A 168 1.46 -14.36 11.39
CA LEU A 168 1.49 -13.00 11.93
C LEU A 168 0.69 -12.04 11.06
N ASP A 169 -0.30 -11.39 11.67
CA ASP A 169 -1.13 -10.33 11.07
C ASP A 169 -0.26 -9.21 10.48
N THR A 170 -0.60 -8.72 9.29
CA THR A 170 0.20 -7.74 8.54
C THR A 170 0.25 -6.36 9.19
N LYS A 171 -0.68 -6.06 10.10
CA LYS A 171 -0.78 -4.79 10.84
C LYS A 171 -0.03 -4.81 12.15
N GLN A 172 0.45 -5.98 12.59
CA GLN A 172 1.26 -6.08 13.80
C GLN A 172 2.65 -5.49 13.57
N LEU A 173 2.98 -4.45 14.33
CA LEU A 173 4.28 -3.76 14.28
C LEU A 173 5.05 -3.84 15.60
N GLN A 174 4.49 -4.39 16.67
CA GLN A 174 5.11 -4.39 18.01
C GLN A 174 5.81 -5.73 18.31
N PRO A 175 7.16 -5.79 18.34
CA PRO A 175 7.87 -7.04 18.60
C PRO A 175 7.56 -7.65 19.96
N THR A 176 7.42 -6.80 20.98
CA THR A 176 7.19 -7.18 22.40
C THR A 176 5.92 -7.99 22.63
N THR A 177 4.99 -8.00 21.67
CA THR A 177 3.69 -8.69 21.81
C THR A 177 3.64 -10.03 21.11
N VAL A 178 4.59 -10.34 20.23
CA VAL A 178 4.55 -11.53 19.36
C VAL A 178 5.86 -12.30 19.31
N VAL A 179 6.94 -11.75 19.87
CA VAL A 179 8.23 -12.42 19.99
C VAL A 179 8.53 -12.68 21.46
N SER A 180 8.96 -13.90 21.74
CA SER A 180 9.29 -14.43 23.06
C SER A 180 10.80 -14.69 23.14
N PRO A 181 11.58 -13.83 23.82
CA PRO A 181 13.03 -13.98 23.92
C PRO A 181 13.51 -15.29 24.55
N GLU A 182 12.67 -15.95 25.35
CA GLU A 182 12.93 -17.26 25.96
C GLU A 182 13.15 -18.39 24.93
N TYR A 183 12.69 -18.20 23.69
CA TYR A 183 12.90 -19.17 22.61
C TYR A 183 14.15 -18.89 21.78
N PHE A 184 14.89 -17.81 22.04
CA PHE A 184 16.13 -17.53 21.32
C PHE A 184 17.22 -18.56 21.66
N GLN A 185 17.85 -19.07 20.61
CA GLN A 185 18.96 -20.03 20.70
C GLN A 185 20.31 -19.35 20.40
N LYS A 186 20.29 -18.27 19.62
CA LYS A 186 21.47 -17.57 19.11
C LYS A 186 21.39 -16.08 19.39
N SER A 187 22.55 -15.44 19.53
CA SER A 187 22.64 -13.98 19.75
C SER A 187 22.13 -13.15 18.58
N CYS A 188 22.13 -13.70 17.35
CA CYS A 188 21.57 -13.01 16.18
C CYS A 188 20.05 -12.82 16.27
N GLU A 189 19.33 -13.71 16.97
CA GLU A 189 17.89 -13.59 17.19
C GLU A 189 17.59 -12.42 18.13
N GLN A 190 18.36 -12.30 19.21
CA GLN A 190 18.28 -11.17 20.13
C GLN A 190 18.64 -9.85 19.43
N ALA A 191 19.73 -9.82 18.66
CA ALA A 191 20.14 -8.62 17.93
C ALA A 191 19.08 -8.16 16.91
N PHE A 192 18.44 -9.11 16.22
CA PHE A 192 17.35 -8.79 15.30
C PHE A 192 16.12 -8.28 16.05
N TYR A 193 15.75 -8.90 17.16
CA TYR A 193 14.67 -8.42 18.02
C TYR A 193 14.92 -6.97 18.51
N ASP A 194 16.11 -6.69 19.04
CA ASP A 194 16.46 -5.36 19.55
C ASP A 194 16.40 -4.32 18.43
N ALA A 195 16.93 -4.64 17.25
CA ALA A 195 16.86 -3.77 16.08
C ALA A 195 15.41 -3.51 15.61
N LEU A 196 14.53 -4.50 15.70
CA LEU A 196 13.09 -4.31 15.42
C LEU A 196 12.45 -3.39 16.46
N VAL A 197 12.77 -3.54 17.74
CA VAL A 197 12.25 -2.66 18.81
C VAL A 197 12.66 -1.20 18.58
N GLU A 198 13.91 -0.97 18.16
CA GLU A 198 14.40 0.37 17.79
C GLU A 198 13.79 0.91 16.49
N LEU A 199 13.38 0.03 15.58
CA LEU A 199 12.75 0.39 14.31
C LEU A 199 11.32 0.92 14.51
N VAL A 200 10.57 0.38 15.48
CA VAL A 200 9.16 0.75 15.77
C VAL A 200 8.91 2.27 15.81
N PRO A 201 9.59 3.07 16.65
CA PRO A 201 9.30 4.50 16.74
C PRO A 201 9.60 5.24 15.43
N LYS A 202 10.64 4.83 14.70
CA LYS A 202 11.01 5.43 13.40
C LYS A 202 9.92 5.18 12.35
N ILE A 203 9.37 3.96 12.31
CA ILE A 203 8.29 3.59 11.38
C ILE A 203 7.01 4.36 11.71
N LYS A 204 6.63 4.46 12.98
CA LYS A 204 5.45 5.24 13.40
C LYS A 204 5.55 6.71 12.99
N ALA A 205 6.68 7.35 13.27
CA ALA A 205 6.92 8.74 12.86
C ALA A 205 6.87 8.90 11.32
N SER A 206 7.47 7.96 10.59
CA SER A 206 7.45 7.96 9.12
C SER A 206 6.03 7.85 8.55
N GLN A 207 5.13 7.11 9.20
CA GLN A 207 3.72 7.02 8.80
C GLN A 207 2.95 8.31 9.04
N GLU A 208 3.15 8.92 10.21
CA GLU A 208 2.46 10.16 10.60
C GLU A 208 2.90 11.35 9.74
N GLU A 209 4.20 11.41 9.39
CA GLU A 209 4.79 12.50 8.61
C GLU A 209 4.80 12.24 7.09
N ARG A 210 4.38 11.05 6.65
CA ARG A 210 4.56 10.54 5.26
C ARG A 210 6.00 10.63 4.77
N ASP A 211 6.95 10.44 5.68
CA ASP A 211 8.39 10.48 5.40
C ASP A 211 8.91 9.06 5.13
N TYR A 212 8.66 8.56 3.92
CA TYR A 212 9.13 7.23 3.53
C TYR A 212 10.66 7.15 3.36
N GLN A 213 11.34 8.30 3.30
CA GLN A 213 12.81 8.36 3.29
C GLN A 213 13.36 7.88 4.64
N LYS A 214 12.84 8.41 5.75
CA LYS A 214 13.19 7.92 7.10
C LYS A 214 12.91 6.43 7.27
N LEU A 215 11.81 5.93 6.71
CA LEU A 215 11.48 4.51 6.73
C LEU A 215 12.55 3.67 6.02
N VAL A 216 12.93 4.05 4.81
CA VAL A 216 13.95 3.31 4.02
C VAL A 216 15.32 3.38 4.69
N GLU A 217 15.71 4.52 5.23
CA GLU A 217 16.96 4.65 6.00
C GLU A 217 16.97 3.71 7.21
N ALA A 218 15.83 3.56 7.89
CA ALA A 218 15.71 2.64 9.00
C ALA A 218 15.74 1.16 8.56
N LEU A 219 15.17 0.83 7.38
CA LEU A 219 15.31 -0.49 6.77
C LEU A 219 16.76 -0.80 6.33
N GLU A 220 17.48 0.19 5.81
CA GLU A 220 18.90 0.06 5.45
C GLU A 220 19.74 -0.21 6.70
N GLN A 221 19.45 0.47 7.83
CA GLN A 221 20.15 0.27 9.10
C GLN A 221 19.97 -1.14 9.69
N ILE A 222 18.77 -1.73 9.60
CA ILE A 222 18.52 -3.08 10.14
C ILE A 222 19.04 -4.20 9.21
N THR A 223 19.25 -3.90 7.93
CA THR A 223 19.64 -4.89 6.91
C THR A 223 20.85 -5.76 7.30
N PRO A 224 21.99 -5.21 7.78
CA PRO A 224 23.15 -6.03 8.17
C PRO A 224 22.86 -7.03 9.30
N THR A 225 22.02 -6.64 10.26
CA THR A 225 21.60 -7.50 11.38
C THR A 225 20.81 -8.70 10.87
N VAL A 226 19.90 -8.47 9.93
CA VAL A 226 19.08 -9.52 9.31
C VAL A 226 19.91 -10.41 8.39
N SER A 227 20.88 -9.84 7.67
CA SER A 227 21.83 -10.64 6.89
C SER A 227 22.64 -11.58 7.80
N THR A 228 23.05 -11.13 8.99
CA THR A 228 23.76 -11.98 9.96
C THR A 228 22.85 -13.06 10.55
N PHE A 229 21.57 -12.78 10.76
CA PHE A 229 20.57 -13.78 11.16
C PHE A 229 20.46 -14.92 10.13
N PHE A 230 20.54 -14.58 8.84
CA PHE A 230 20.43 -15.56 7.76
C PHE A 230 21.73 -16.29 7.42
N ASP A 231 22.85 -15.58 7.34
CA ASP A 231 24.07 -16.05 6.68
C ASP A 231 25.34 -15.83 7.54
N GLY A 232 25.21 -15.34 8.78
CA GLY A 232 26.34 -15.12 9.69
C GLY A 232 26.85 -16.39 10.38
N ASP A 233 27.96 -16.27 11.13
CA ASP A 233 28.57 -17.40 11.86
C ASP A 233 27.64 -18.05 12.90
N GLN A 234 26.62 -17.32 13.34
CA GLN A 234 25.55 -17.81 14.23
C GLN A 234 24.19 -17.82 13.53
N SER A 235 24.16 -17.99 12.20
CA SER A 235 22.93 -18.06 11.41
C SER A 235 21.98 -19.14 11.93
N VAL A 236 20.68 -18.89 11.81
CA VAL A 236 19.65 -19.84 12.24
C VAL A 236 18.89 -20.43 11.06
N LEU A 237 18.50 -21.69 11.19
CA LEU A 237 17.51 -22.28 10.30
C LEU A 237 16.12 -21.81 10.74
N VAL A 238 15.43 -21.05 9.89
CA VAL A 238 14.09 -20.52 10.21
C VAL A 238 13.08 -21.64 10.48
N MET A 239 13.16 -22.73 9.71
CA MET A 239 12.28 -23.90 9.84
C MET A 239 12.79 -24.87 10.90
N ASP A 240 12.79 -24.42 12.15
CA ASP A 240 13.18 -25.23 13.30
C ASP A 240 12.18 -26.38 13.56
N PRO A 241 12.64 -27.57 13.98
CA PRO A 241 11.76 -28.66 14.41
C PRO A 241 10.88 -28.29 15.62
N ASP A 242 11.37 -27.43 16.52
CA ASP A 242 10.57 -26.92 17.63
C ASP A 242 9.57 -25.88 17.10
N PRO A 243 8.25 -26.12 17.24
CA PRO A 243 7.24 -25.22 16.73
C PRO A 243 7.28 -23.82 17.36
N ASN A 244 7.71 -23.69 18.62
CA ASN A 244 7.80 -22.41 19.30
C ASN A 244 8.98 -21.59 18.76
N ILE A 245 10.15 -22.21 18.60
CA ILE A 245 11.33 -21.55 18.02
C ILE A 245 11.05 -21.14 16.58
N ARG A 246 10.44 -22.03 15.80
CA ARG A 246 10.04 -21.75 14.41
C ARG A 246 9.07 -20.56 14.33
N SER A 247 8.02 -20.58 15.14
CA SER A 247 7.04 -19.47 15.18
C SER A 247 7.71 -18.16 15.57
N ASN A 248 8.59 -18.17 16.57
CA ASN A 248 9.31 -16.99 17.03
C ASN A 248 10.21 -16.39 15.93
N ARG A 249 10.95 -17.23 15.20
CA ARG A 249 11.78 -16.81 14.05
C ARG A 249 10.93 -16.27 12.90
N LEU A 250 9.79 -16.91 12.60
CA LEU A 250 8.85 -16.43 11.59
C LEU A 250 8.23 -15.08 11.99
N ASN A 251 7.97 -14.85 13.28
CA ASN A 251 7.46 -13.58 13.78
C ASN A 251 8.48 -12.45 13.64
N LEU A 252 9.78 -12.69 13.90
CA LEU A 252 10.84 -11.71 13.62
C LEU A 252 10.84 -11.29 12.14
N LEU A 253 10.76 -12.26 11.22
CA LEU A 253 10.70 -11.99 9.78
C LEU A 253 9.40 -11.31 9.36
N GLY A 254 8.28 -11.72 9.96
CA GLY A 254 6.96 -11.13 9.74
C GLY A 254 6.90 -9.67 10.19
N LEU A 255 7.54 -9.31 11.30
CA LEU A 255 7.64 -7.92 11.76
C LEU A 255 8.42 -7.07 10.76
N LEU A 256 9.58 -7.54 10.28
CA LEU A 256 10.33 -6.81 9.25
C LEU A 256 9.51 -6.63 7.96
N ARG A 257 8.82 -7.68 7.51
CA ARG A 257 7.86 -7.61 6.39
C ARG A 257 6.81 -6.53 6.66
N ASN A 258 6.21 -6.50 7.84
CA ASN A 258 5.13 -5.57 8.18
C ASN A 258 5.63 -4.11 8.22
N HIS A 259 6.82 -3.88 8.78
CA HIS A 259 7.46 -2.56 8.73
C HIS A 259 7.73 -2.13 7.29
N ALA A 260 8.18 -3.04 6.42
CA ALA A 260 8.35 -2.74 5.01
C ALA A 260 7.02 -2.48 4.27
N ARG A 261 5.94 -3.20 4.64
CA ARG A 261 4.57 -3.01 4.11
C ARG A 261 3.98 -1.64 4.42
N VAL A 262 4.56 -0.88 5.34
CA VAL A 262 4.20 0.52 5.50
C VAL A 262 4.47 1.32 4.21
N LEU A 263 5.54 0.97 3.48
CA LEU A 263 5.86 1.52 2.18
C LEU A 263 5.24 0.66 1.04
N ALA A 264 5.58 -0.62 0.96
CA ALA A 264 5.16 -1.48 -0.15
C ALA A 264 5.28 -2.98 0.18
N ASP A 265 4.59 -3.85 -0.55
CA ASP A 265 4.87 -5.28 -0.55
C ASP A 265 6.10 -5.59 -1.40
N PHE A 266 7.25 -5.73 -0.73
CA PHE A 266 8.50 -6.10 -1.38
C PHE A 266 8.45 -7.48 -2.06
N GLY A 267 7.52 -8.35 -1.66
CA GLY A 267 7.30 -9.63 -2.33
C GLY A 267 6.67 -9.52 -3.72
N ALA A 268 6.07 -8.38 -4.06
CA ALA A 268 5.50 -8.09 -5.38
C ALA A 268 6.49 -7.41 -6.33
N ILE A 269 7.62 -6.91 -5.80
CA ILE A 269 8.65 -6.21 -6.57
C ILE A 269 9.50 -7.24 -7.33
N VAL A 270 9.62 -7.04 -8.64
CA VAL A 270 10.47 -7.84 -9.52
C VAL A 270 11.85 -7.19 -9.57
N LYS A 271 12.89 -7.99 -9.30
CA LYS A 271 14.26 -7.51 -9.39
C LYS A 271 14.58 -7.17 -10.85
N SER A 272 15.02 -5.93 -11.09
CA SER A 272 15.53 -5.46 -12.38
C SER A 272 16.88 -6.06 -12.73
#